data_AF-A0A8H9GY30-F1
#
_entry.id   AF-A0A8H9GY30-F1
#
_cell.length_a   1.000
_cell.length_b   1.000
_cell.length_c   1.000
_cell.angle_alpha   90.00
_cell.angle_beta   90.00
_cell.angle_gamma   90.00
#
_symmetry.space_group_name_H-M   'P 1'
#
loop_
_entity.id
_entity.type
_entity.pdbx_description
1 polymer ?
#
loop_
_entity_poly.entity_id
_entity_poly.type
_entity_poly.pdbx_seq_one_letter_code
_entity_poly.pdbx_strand_id
1 'polypeptide(L)'
;MPPTPGLYVGRDAVVNDWVEDGFGRMKNLRAVPTSVNRQPAVAFYLWREREGAYLPLTIDVLRITGEAITEIVIFHDDRFPRLGLPERLPAYGTE
;
A
#
# COMPACT_ATOMS: atom_id res chain seq x y z
N MET A 1 8.97 4.18 14.17
CA MET A 1 8.03 4.18 13.02
C MET A 1 7.14 2.97 13.19
N PRO A 2 6.01 3.12 13.90
CA PRO A 2 5.10 2.00 14.09
C PRO A 2 4.35 1.72 12.77
N PRO A 3 4.08 0.45 12.46
CA PRO A 3 3.12 0.08 11.41
C PRO A 3 1.70 0.48 11.81
N THR A 4 0.76 0.39 10.85
CA THR A 4 -0.68 0.48 11.12
C THR A 4 -1.04 -0.50 12.25
N PRO A 5 -1.70 -0.04 13.33
CA PRO A 5 -2.07 -0.92 14.44
C PRO A 5 -3.03 -2.03 14.00
N GLY A 6 -2.87 -3.22 14.59
CA GLY A 6 -3.69 -4.40 14.29
C GLY A 6 -2.83 -5.65 14.10
N LEU A 7 -3.42 -6.82 14.31
CA LEU A 7 -2.79 -8.10 14.00
C LEU A 7 -3.85 -9.11 13.61
N TYR A 8 -3.76 -9.58 12.38
CA TYR A 8 -4.62 -10.63 11.84
C TYR A 8 -3.75 -11.82 11.43
N VAL A 9 -4.09 -13.00 11.92
CA VAL A 9 -3.31 -14.22 11.68
C VAL A 9 -4.19 -15.25 10.98
N GLY A 10 -3.68 -15.81 9.90
CA GLY A 10 -4.40 -16.75 9.05
C GLY A 10 -5.02 -16.07 7.83
N ARG A 11 -5.00 -16.77 6.69
CA ARG A 11 -5.41 -16.23 5.39
C ARG A 11 -6.83 -15.67 5.41
N ASP A 12 -7.77 -16.40 5.97
CA ASP A 12 -9.19 -16.00 5.97
C ASP A 12 -9.43 -14.78 6.84
N ALA A 13 -8.77 -14.69 8.00
CA ALA A 13 -8.86 -13.51 8.86
C ALA A 13 -8.30 -12.25 8.17
N VAL A 14 -7.15 -12.37 7.51
CA VAL A 14 -6.53 -11.26 6.75
C VAL A 14 -7.42 -10.83 5.59
N VAL A 15 -7.97 -11.77 4.82
CA VAL A 15 -8.84 -11.43 3.68
C VAL A 15 -10.16 -10.81 4.14
N ASN A 16 -10.76 -11.34 5.21
CA ASN A 16 -12.01 -10.79 5.75
C ASN A 16 -11.82 -9.36 6.27
N ASP A 17 -10.74 -9.09 6.99
CA ASP A 17 -10.38 -7.74 7.45
C ASP A 17 -10.32 -6.76 6.27
N TRP A 18 -9.59 -7.11 5.19
CA TRP A 18 -9.52 -6.25 4.00
C TRP A 18 -10.88 -6.02 3.33
N VAL A 19 -11.75 -7.03 3.31
CA VAL A 19 -13.10 -6.91 2.74
C VAL A 19 -13.97 -6.00 3.60
N GLU A 20 -13.92 -6.15 4.92
CA GLU A 20 -14.67 -5.35 5.90
C GLU A 20 -14.21 -3.89 5.89
N ASP A 21 -12.90 -3.65 5.83
CA ASP A 21 -12.29 -2.33 5.68
C ASP A 21 -12.54 -1.69 4.30
N GLY A 22 -13.19 -2.42 3.39
CA GLY A 22 -13.67 -1.90 2.13
C GLY A 22 -12.62 -1.87 1.02
N PHE A 23 -11.45 -2.51 1.20
CA PHE A 23 -10.42 -2.62 0.18
C PHE A 23 -10.97 -3.15 -1.14
N GLY A 24 -11.82 -4.19 -1.09
CA GLY A 24 -12.46 -4.77 -2.28
C GLY A 24 -13.41 -3.84 -3.04
N ARG A 25 -13.82 -2.71 -2.43
CA ARG A 25 -14.66 -1.68 -3.06
C ARG A 25 -13.86 -0.46 -3.50
N MET A 26 -12.58 -0.38 -3.15
CA MET A 26 -11.72 0.74 -3.48
C MET A 26 -11.46 0.77 -4.99
N LYS A 27 -11.72 1.93 -5.59
CA LYS A 27 -11.48 2.18 -7.02
C LYS A 27 -10.35 3.18 -7.18
N ASN A 28 -9.77 3.22 -8.39
CA ASN A 28 -8.72 4.18 -8.75
C ASN A 28 -7.50 4.10 -7.83
N LEU A 29 -7.11 2.87 -7.48
CA LEU A 29 -5.89 2.57 -6.78
C LEU A 29 -4.76 2.33 -7.78
N ARG A 30 -3.58 2.90 -7.53
CA ARG A 30 -2.37 2.68 -8.31
C ARG A 30 -1.31 2.03 -7.43
N ALA A 31 -0.86 0.85 -7.83
CA ALA A 31 0.22 0.13 -7.17
C ALA A 31 1.56 0.48 -7.84
N VAL A 32 2.56 0.85 -7.02
CA VAL A 32 3.94 1.09 -7.46
C VAL A 32 4.85 0.10 -6.74
N PRO A 33 5.46 -0.87 -7.46
CA PRO A 33 6.45 -1.76 -6.87
C PRO A 33 7.65 -0.96 -6.35
N THR A 34 8.12 -1.30 -5.15
CA THR A 34 9.28 -0.67 -4.51
C THR A 34 9.95 -1.66 -3.55
N SER A 35 10.88 -1.19 -2.73
CA SER A 35 11.46 -1.97 -1.65
C SER A 35 11.71 -1.11 -0.40
N VAL A 36 11.60 -1.73 0.76
CA VAL A 36 11.93 -1.11 2.06
C VAL A 36 12.88 -2.05 2.80
N ASN A 37 14.04 -1.56 3.22
CA ASN A 37 15.05 -2.36 3.93
C ASN A 37 15.39 -3.69 3.20
N ARG A 38 15.50 -3.64 1.87
CA ARG A 38 15.73 -4.80 0.97
C ARG A 38 14.60 -5.85 0.96
N GLN A 39 13.44 -5.55 1.52
CA GLN A 39 12.24 -6.37 1.38
C GLN A 39 11.35 -5.82 0.26
N PRO A 40 10.71 -6.69 -0.55
CA PRO A 40 9.71 -6.26 -1.52
C PRO A 40 8.59 -5.47 -0.83
N ALA A 41 8.16 -4.39 -1.46
CA ALA A 41 7.05 -3.60 -0.96
C ALA A 41 6.21 -3.05 -2.12
N VAL A 42 4.97 -2.69 -1.83
CA VAL A 42 4.08 -2.03 -2.79
C VAL A 42 3.60 -0.72 -2.17
N ALA A 43 3.89 0.39 -2.84
CA ALA A 43 3.34 1.69 -2.47
C ALA A 43 2.02 1.90 -3.21
N PHE A 44 0.94 2.12 -2.47
CA PHE A 44 -0.38 2.39 -3.01
C PHE A 44 -0.66 3.88 -3.02
N TYR A 45 -1.22 4.34 -4.14
CA TYR A 45 -1.71 5.70 -4.30
C TYR A 45 -3.18 5.66 -4.69
N LEU A 46 -3.99 6.51 -4.07
CA LEU A 46 -5.42 6.62 -4.33
C LEU A 46 -5.70 7.91 -5.11
N TRP A 47 -6.49 7.81 -6.18
CA TRP A 47 -6.97 8.99 -6.89
C TRP A 47 -7.78 9.90 -5.96
N ARG A 48 -7.47 11.19 -5.97
CA ARG A 48 -8.19 12.21 -5.23
C ARG A 48 -8.72 13.26 -6.21
N GLU A 49 -10.04 13.29 -6.37
CA GLU A 49 -10.73 14.12 -7.37
C GLU A 49 -10.47 15.62 -7.19
N ARG A 50 -10.34 16.10 -5.94
CA ARG A 50 -10.14 17.54 -5.67
C ARG A 50 -8.75 18.00 -6.09
N GLU A 51 -7.79 17.09 -6.06
CA GLU A 51 -6.38 17.32 -6.31
C GLU A 51 -6.00 16.95 -7.74
N GLY A 52 -6.87 16.23 -8.46
CA GLY A 52 -6.62 15.77 -9.83
C GLY A 52 -5.37 14.89 -9.93
N ALA A 53 -5.06 14.14 -8.87
CA ALA A 53 -3.84 13.36 -8.76
C ALA A 53 -4.03 12.08 -7.93
N TYR A 54 -3.12 11.13 -8.11
CA TYR A 54 -2.98 10.00 -7.20
C TYR A 54 -2.11 10.41 -6.02
N LEU A 55 -2.65 10.38 -4.81
CA LEU A 55 -1.91 10.70 -3.59
C LEU A 55 -1.55 9.43 -2.81
N PRO A 56 -0.43 9.43 -2.06
CA PRO A 56 -0.05 8.36 -1.16
C PRO A 56 -1.22 7.86 -0.29
N LEU A 57 -1.32 6.54 -0.14
CA LEU A 57 -2.31 5.88 0.72
C LEU A 57 -1.61 5.03 1.79
N THR A 58 -0.92 3.97 1.37
CA THR A 58 -0.19 3.05 2.26
C THR A 58 1.02 2.48 1.54
N ILE A 59 1.96 1.94 2.32
CA ILE A 59 2.98 1.03 1.81
C ILE A 59 2.89 -0.32 2.52
N ASP A 60 2.82 -1.38 1.72
CA ASP A 60 2.70 -2.75 2.19
C ASP A 60 4.06 -3.43 2.00
N VAL A 61 4.74 -3.73 3.10
CA VAL A 61 6.03 -4.45 3.11
C VAL A 61 5.75 -5.94 3.21
N LEU A 62 6.28 -6.71 2.26
CA LEU A 62 5.95 -8.11 2.07
C LEU A 62 7.08 -9.02 2.54
N ARG A 63 6.74 -9.99 3.39
CA ARG A 63 7.60 -11.17 3.59
C ARG A 63 7.16 -12.26 2.65
N ILE A 64 8.12 -12.78 1.88
CA ILE A 64 7.91 -13.91 0.98
C ILE A 64 8.71 -15.09 1.51
N THR A 65 8.05 -16.25 1.64
CA THR A 65 8.69 -17.53 1.98
C THR A 65 8.32 -18.54 0.91
N GLY A 66 9.32 -19.04 0.18
CA GLY A 66 9.09 -19.83 -1.03
C GLY A 66 8.32 -19.01 -2.08
N GLU A 67 7.14 -19.49 -2.47
CA GLU A 67 6.28 -18.85 -3.47
C GLU A 67 5.10 -18.09 -2.87
N ALA A 68 5.05 -17.95 -1.53
CA ALA A 68 3.92 -17.36 -0.82
C ALA A 68 4.29 -16.09 -0.06
N ILE A 69 3.36 -15.13 -0.03
CA ILE A 69 3.38 -14.01 0.92
C ILE A 69 2.96 -14.56 2.28
N THR A 70 3.82 -14.43 3.29
CA THR A 70 3.60 -14.95 4.64
C THR A 70 3.35 -13.86 5.68
N GLU A 71 3.68 -12.62 5.37
CA GLU A 71 3.46 -11.45 6.24
C GLU A 71 3.29 -10.20 5.39
N ILE A 72 2.40 -9.32 5.81
CA ILE A 72 2.18 -8.00 5.22
C ILE A 72 2.20 -7.00 6.36
N VAL A 73 3.17 -6.07 6.32
CA VAL A 73 3.27 -5.00 7.31
C VAL A 73 2.95 -3.68 6.62
N ILE A 74 1.86 -3.06 7.05
CA ILE A 74 1.31 -1.85 6.42
C ILE A 74 1.83 -0.62 7.18
N PHE A 75 2.25 0.40 6.45
CA PHE A 75 2.55 1.72 6.99
C PHE A 75 1.77 2.80 6.26
N HIS A 76 1.46 3.88 6.97
CA HIS A 76 0.76 5.05 6.41
C HIS A 76 1.66 5.87 5.48
N ASP A 77 1.02 6.81 4.79
CA ASP A 77 1.60 7.74 3.81
C ASP A 77 2.69 8.65 4.37
N ASP A 78 2.72 8.87 5.69
CA ASP A 78 3.75 9.63 6.39
C ASP A 78 5.18 9.08 6.21
N ARG A 79 5.32 7.91 5.58
CA ARG A 79 6.60 7.26 5.24
C ARG A 79 7.12 7.57 3.86
N PHE A 80 6.28 8.01 2.94
CA PHE A 80 6.64 8.21 1.55
C PHE A 80 7.84 9.16 1.37
N PRO A 81 7.90 10.34 2.06
CA PRO A 81 9.04 11.24 1.93
C PRO A 81 10.37 10.61 2.37
N ARG A 82 10.35 9.81 3.44
CA ARG A 82 11.56 9.14 3.97
C ARG A 82 12.02 7.98 3.11
N LEU A 83 11.12 7.42 2.30
CA LEU A 83 11.39 6.31 1.38
C LEU A 83 11.74 6.80 -0.03
N GLY A 84 11.77 8.12 -0.26
CA GLY A 84 12.02 8.69 -1.59
C GLY A 84 10.89 8.41 -2.58
N LEU A 85 9.68 8.10 -2.09
CA LEU A 85 8.52 7.86 -2.93
C LEU A 85 7.88 9.19 -3.35
N PRO A 86 7.34 9.29 -4.58
CA PRO A 86 6.65 10.49 -5.04
C PRO A 86 5.55 10.96 -4.07
N GLU A 87 5.43 12.27 -3.87
CA GLU A 87 4.33 12.85 -3.08
C GLU A 87 2.99 12.81 -3.83
N ARG A 88 3.03 12.60 -5.15
CA ARG A 88 1.86 12.47 -6.02
C ARG A 88 2.27 11.78 -7.32
N LEU A 89 1.34 11.07 -7.96
CA LEU A 89 1.47 10.60 -9.34
C LEU A 89 0.47 11.33 -10.23
N PRO A 90 0.84 11.66 -11.48
CA PRO A 90 -0.07 12.31 -12.40
C PRO A 90 -1.26 11.41 -12.74
N ALA A 91 -2.38 12.04 -13.10
CA ALA A 91 -3.45 11.38 -13.85
C ALA A 91 -2.83 10.72 -15.10
N TYR A 92 -3.33 9.58 -15.54
CA TYR A 92 -2.87 9.01 -16.82
C TYR A 92 -2.92 10.08 -17.93
N GLY A 93 -1.80 10.31 -18.62
CA GLY A 93 -1.72 11.23 -19.76
C GLY A 93 -0.88 12.50 -19.57
N THR A 94 0.31 12.42 -18.95
CA THR A 94 1.37 13.42 -19.15
C THR A 94 2.73 12.70 -19.20
N GLU A 95 3.07 12.23 -20.40
CA GLU A 95 4.46 12.34 -20.86
C GLU A 95 4.75 13.79 -21.25
#